data_AF-A0A523ST66-F1
#
_entry.id   AF-A0A523ST66-F1
#
_cell.length_a   1.000
_cell.length_b   1.000
_cell.length_c   1.000
_cell.angle_alpha   90.00
_cell.angle_beta   90.00
_cell.angle_gamma   90.00
#
_symmetry.space_group_name_H-M   'P 1'
#
loop_
_entity.id
_entity.type
_entity.pdbx_description
1 polymer ?
#
loop_
_entity_poly.entity_id
_entity_poly.type
_entity_poly.pdbx_seq_one_letter_code
_entity_poly.pdbx_strand_id
1 'polypeptide(L)'
;MLEKDTQDRKGGGRFIGEKIEVVTSEEEPAPLSFIWRGKEYKIEEIIKSWHDHGFSPAAPKKRSWLLRRHRNVYVVQTDAGERFEIYLDRGASRRDWYLYRQLSPPNAKRSLGDPD
;
A
#
# COMPACT_ATOMS: atom_id res chain seq x y z
N MET A 1 18.32 29.15 9.76
CA MET A 1 16.92 28.77 10.07
C MET A 1 16.45 27.92 8.91
N LEU A 2 16.54 26.59 9.01
CA LEU A 2 16.13 25.69 7.92
C LEU A 2 14.78 25.10 8.31
N GLU A 3 13.73 25.50 7.60
CA GLU A 3 12.42 24.86 7.64
C GLU A 3 12.57 23.40 7.23
N LYS A 4 12.29 22.51 8.18
CA LYS A 4 12.13 21.09 7.90
C LYS A 4 10.74 20.92 7.29
N ASP A 5 10.64 21.01 5.98
CA ASP A 5 9.52 20.49 5.19
C ASP A 5 9.41 18.97 5.39
N THR A 6 8.89 18.59 6.55
CA THR A 6 8.48 17.23 6.87
C THR A 6 7.14 17.05 6.18
N GLN A 7 7.21 16.56 4.95
CA GLN A 7 6.05 16.16 4.16
C GLN A 7 5.43 14.89 4.77
N ASP A 8 4.87 14.99 5.97
CA ASP A 8 3.97 14.00 6.54
C ASP A 8 2.61 14.17 5.84
N ARG A 9 2.54 13.63 4.61
CA ARG A 9 1.29 13.52 3.86
C ARG A 9 0.37 12.55 4.60
N LYS A 10 -0.44 13.09 5.51
CA LYS A 10 -1.62 12.46 6.11
C LYS A 10 -2.57 11.93 5.02
N GLY A 11 -2.31 10.73 4.53
CA GLY A 11 -3.37 9.85 4.04
C GLY A 11 -4.11 9.35 5.28
N GLY A 12 -5.19 10.03 5.68
CA GLY A 12 -6.05 9.60 6.77
C GLY A 12 -6.54 8.17 6.51
N GLY A 13 -6.29 7.27 7.45
CA GLY A 13 -6.56 5.86 7.27
C GLY A 13 -6.18 5.05 8.50
N ARG A 14 -6.83 3.90 8.69
CA ARG A 14 -6.56 2.99 9.81
C ARG A 14 -5.38 2.10 9.46
N PHE A 15 -4.29 2.20 10.24
CA PHE A 15 -3.16 1.28 10.14
C PHE A 15 -3.56 -0.13 10.59
N ILE A 16 -3.09 -1.16 9.87
CA ILE A 16 -3.40 -2.57 10.10
C ILE A 16 -2.10 -3.37 10.24
N GLY A 17 -1.28 -3.42 9.19
CA GLY A 17 0.02 -4.12 9.20
C GLY A 17 -0.07 -5.65 9.33
N GLU A 18 -1.15 -6.27 8.84
CA GLU A 18 -1.40 -7.71 8.99
C GLU A 18 -1.04 -8.49 7.70
N LYS A 19 -0.61 -9.74 7.84
CA LYS A 19 -0.42 -10.64 6.69
C LYS A 19 -1.78 -11.00 6.10
N ILE A 20 -1.87 -11.02 4.77
CA ILE A 20 -3.08 -11.40 4.03
C ILE A 20 -2.75 -12.44 2.96
N GLU A 21 -3.78 -13.20 2.58
CA GLU A 21 -3.72 -14.06 1.42
C GLU A 21 -4.27 -13.28 0.23
N VAL A 22 -3.57 -13.30 -0.90
CA VAL A 22 -3.94 -12.52 -2.10
C VAL A 22 -4.01 -13.47 -3.28
N VAL A 23 -5.12 -13.42 -4.00
CA VAL A 23 -5.28 -14.07 -5.29
C VAL A 23 -4.80 -13.10 -6.36
N THR A 24 -3.85 -13.52 -7.18
CA THR A 24 -3.33 -12.73 -8.31
C THR A 24 -3.73 -13.37 -9.63
N SER A 25 -3.80 -12.58 -10.70
CA SER A 25 -3.94 -13.13 -12.05
C SER A 25 -2.68 -13.90 -12.47
N GLU A 26 -2.83 -14.87 -13.36
CA GLU A 26 -1.72 -15.63 -13.95
C GLU A 26 -1.00 -14.83 -15.04
N GLU A 27 -1.70 -13.93 -15.74
CA GLU A 27 -1.17 -13.14 -16.85
C GLU A 27 -0.43 -11.88 -16.38
N GLU A 28 -0.93 -11.24 -15.32
CA GLU A 28 -0.30 -10.10 -14.68
C GLU A 28 -0.25 -10.31 -13.16
N PRO A 29 0.87 -10.00 -12.48
CA PRO A 29 0.99 -10.10 -11.02
C PRO A 29 0.21 -9.00 -10.28
N ALA A 30 -1.00 -8.69 -10.78
CA ALA A 30 -1.98 -7.79 -10.23
C ALA A 30 -2.88 -8.55 -9.25
N PRO A 31 -3.15 -7.99 -8.06
CA PRO A 31 -4.04 -8.59 -7.08
C PRO A 31 -5.51 -8.46 -7.52
N LEU A 32 -6.25 -9.58 -7.49
CA LEU A 32 -7.67 -9.69 -7.86
C LEU A 32 -8.59 -9.74 -6.65
N SER A 33 -8.18 -10.45 -5.60
CA SER A 33 -8.90 -10.47 -4.31
C SER A 33 -7.94 -10.79 -3.18
N PHE A 34 -8.36 -10.53 -1.95
CA PHE A 34 -7.58 -10.90 -0.77
C PHE A 34 -8.47 -11.35 0.38
N ILE A 35 -7.92 -12.21 1.24
CA ILE A 35 -8.57 -12.68 2.47
C ILE A 35 -7.93 -11.97 3.66
N TRP A 36 -8.75 -11.30 4.44
CA TRP A 36 -8.37 -10.66 5.69
C TRP A 36 -9.32 -11.05 6.81
N ARG A 37 -8.79 -11.61 7.91
CA ARG A 37 -9.57 -12.08 9.07
C ARG A 37 -10.72 -13.03 8.72
N GLY A 38 -10.49 -13.91 7.74
CA GLY A 38 -11.48 -14.88 7.27
C GLY A 38 -12.57 -14.29 6.38
N LYS A 39 -12.49 -13.00 6.03
CA LYS A 39 -13.38 -12.36 5.07
C LYS A 39 -12.64 -12.13 3.75
N GLU A 40 -13.28 -12.52 2.65
CA GLU A 40 -12.81 -12.22 1.30
C GLU A 40 -13.19 -10.79 0.91
N TYR A 41 -12.24 -10.08 0.29
CA TYR A 41 -12.38 -8.76 -0.27
C TYR A 41 -12.00 -8.82 -1.75
N LYS A 42 -12.98 -8.58 -2.63
CA LYS A 42 -12.75 -8.53 -4.08
C LYS A 42 -12.23 -7.16 -4.46
N ILE A 43 -11.13 -7.11 -5.20
CA ILE A 43 -10.56 -5.87 -5.70
C ILE A 43 -11.29 -5.54 -7.00
N GLU A 44 -11.99 -4.41 -7.00
CA GLU A 44 -12.67 -3.88 -8.17
C GLU A 44 -11.67 -3.11 -9.06
N GLU A 45 -10.79 -2.31 -8.43
CA GLU A 45 -9.87 -1.43 -9.15
C GLU A 45 -8.54 -1.28 -8.40
N ILE A 46 -7.43 -1.26 -9.14
CA ILE A 46 -6.13 -0.86 -8.61
C ILE A 46 -5.93 0.63 -8.90
N ILE A 47 -6.18 1.46 -7.89
CA ILE A 47 -6.05 2.92 -7.98
C ILE A 47 -4.61 3.34 -8.29
N LYS A 48 -3.64 2.67 -7.67
CA LYS A 48 -2.23 3.00 -7.81
C LYS A 48 -1.35 1.80 -7.53
N SER A 49 -0.31 1.61 -8.32
CA SER A 49 0.74 0.64 -8.04
C SER A 49 2.11 1.29 -8.21
N TRP A 50 3.06 0.94 -7.35
CA TRP A 50 4.45 1.35 -7.49
C TRP A 50 5.39 0.30 -6.93
N HIS A 51 6.59 0.23 -7.51
CA HIS A 51 7.65 -0.62 -7.03
C HIS A 51 8.54 0.18 -6.09
N ASP A 52 8.49 -0.13 -4.79
CA ASP A 52 9.49 0.35 -3.83
C ASP A 52 10.77 -0.45 -4.04
N HIS A 53 11.60 0.02 -4.97
CA HIS A 53 12.95 -0.44 -5.25
C HIS A 53 14.01 0.26 -4.38
N GLY A 54 13.59 0.88 -3.26
CA GLY A 54 14.44 1.73 -2.45
C GLY A 54 15.62 0.99 -1.79
N PHE A 55 16.71 1.74 -1.60
CA PHE A 55 17.77 1.36 -0.66
C PHE A 55 17.38 1.90 0.72
N SER A 56 17.65 1.15 1.79
CA SER A 56 17.55 1.70 3.15
C SER A 56 18.47 2.93 3.26
N PRO A 57 18.09 4.06 3.89
CA PRO A 57 18.95 5.24 4.03
C PRO A 57 20.22 4.97 4.88
N ALA A 58 20.26 3.85 5.60
CA ALA A 58 21.44 3.34 6.32
C ALA A 58 22.35 2.44 5.46
N ALA A 59 22.11 2.32 4.15
CA ALA A 59 22.91 1.48 3.27
C ALA A 59 24.32 2.07 3.06
N PRO A 60 25.39 1.26 3.17
CA PRO A 60 26.76 1.72 2.90
C PRO A 60 26.90 2.27 1.47
N LYS A 61 27.84 3.21 1.25
CA LYS A 61 28.18 3.81 -0.07
C LYS A 61 28.42 2.78 -1.19
N LYS A 62 28.80 1.55 -0.84
CA LYS A 62 28.89 0.41 -1.77
C LYS A 62 27.49 -0.19 -1.98
N ARG A 63 26.77 0.38 -2.94
CA ARG A 63 25.43 -0.06 -3.39
C ARG A 63 25.47 -1.48 -3.93
N SER A 64 25.25 -2.46 -3.06
CA SER A 64 25.05 -3.85 -3.47
C SER A 64 23.59 -4.09 -3.83
N TRP A 65 23.36 -4.78 -4.95
CA TRP A 65 22.03 -5.22 -5.40
C TRP A 65 21.27 -6.02 -4.33
N LEU A 66 22.01 -6.67 -3.42
CA LEU A 66 21.50 -7.45 -2.28
C LEU A 66 20.78 -6.61 -1.20
N LEU A 67 20.95 -5.28 -1.18
CA LEU A 67 20.31 -4.38 -0.19
C LEU A 67 19.02 -3.73 -0.70
N ARG A 68 18.56 -4.07 -1.91
CA ARG A 68 17.34 -3.49 -2.46
C ARG A 68 16.14 -4.05 -1.70
N ARG A 69 15.26 -3.14 -1.25
CA ARG A 69 13.91 -3.54 -0.86
C ARG A 69 13.18 -3.88 -2.15
N HIS A 70 12.55 -5.04 -2.19
CA HIS A 70 11.80 -5.53 -3.35
C HIS A 70 10.32 -5.56 -2.98
N ARG A 71 9.75 -4.38 -2.70
CA ARG A 71 8.35 -4.29 -2.28
C ARG A 71 7.52 -3.72 -3.40
N ASN A 72 6.44 -4.41 -3.75
CA ASN A 72 5.43 -3.87 -4.66
C ASN A 72 4.28 -3.36 -3.82
N VAL A 73 3.95 -2.08 -3.92
CA VAL A 73 2.85 -1.49 -3.17
C VAL A 73 1.70 -1.23 -4.12
N TYR A 74 0.50 -1.58 -3.69
CA TYR A 74 -0.74 -1.41 -4.42
C TYR A 74 -1.75 -0.71 -3.51
N VAL A 75 -2.39 0.34 -4.03
CA VAL A 75 -3.59 0.92 -3.47
C VAL A 75 -4.75 0.38 -4.28
N VAL A 76 -5.62 -0.36 -3.62
CA VAL A 76 -6.74 -1.09 -4.21
C VAL A 76 -8.06 -0.56 -3.66
N GLN A 77 -9.09 -0.56 -4.50
CA GLN A 77 -10.48 -0.35 -4.12
C GLN A 77 -11.21 -1.68 -4.21
N THR A 78 -12.00 -1.99 -3.20
CA THR A 78 -12.85 -3.17 -3.19
C THR A 78 -14.22 -2.86 -3.79
N ASP A 79 -14.95 -3.91 -4.17
CA ASP A 79 -16.35 -3.83 -4.61
C ASP A 79 -17.28 -3.13 -3.60
N ALA A 80 -16.99 -3.25 -2.31
CA ALA A 80 -17.67 -2.53 -1.24
C ALA A 80 -17.33 -1.02 -1.16
N GLY A 81 -16.46 -0.51 -2.05
CA GLY A 81 -15.99 0.88 -2.04
C GLY A 81 -14.91 1.19 -0.99
N GLU A 82 -14.43 0.19 -0.26
CA GLU A 82 -13.34 0.33 0.71
C GLU A 82 -12.00 0.44 -0.02
N ARG A 83 -11.08 1.24 0.52
CA ARG A 83 -9.74 1.41 -0.06
C ARG A 83 -8.69 0.86 0.87
N PHE A 84 -7.77 0.10 0.32
CA PHE A 84 -6.68 -0.52 1.09
C PHE A 84 -5.34 -0.30 0.41
N GLU A 85 -4.32 -0.10 1.23
CA GLU A 85 -2.94 -0.14 0.79
C GLU A 85 -2.38 -1.51 1.20
N ILE A 86 -2.02 -2.31 0.20
CA ILE A 86 -1.39 -3.62 0.36
C ILE A 86 0.00 -3.59 -0.25
N TYR A 87 0.91 -4.40 0.27
CA TYR A 87 2.20 -4.59 -0.36
C TYR A 87 2.60 -6.06 -0.40
N LEU A 88 3.30 -6.41 -1.47
CA LEU A 88 3.98 -7.66 -1.65
C LEU A 88 5.45 -7.47 -1.28
N ASP A 89 5.89 -8.17 -0.24
CA ASP A 89 7.30 -8.28 0.11
C ASP A 89 7.94 -9.42 -0.70
N ARG A 90 8.79 -9.06 -1.67
CA ARG A 90 9.53 -10.00 -2.53
C ARG A 90 10.95 -10.20 -2.02
N GLY A 91 11.11 -10.52 -0.74
CA GLY A 91 12.40 -10.94 -0.18
C GLY A 91 12.99 -12.15 -0.94
N ALA A 92 14.30 -12.39 -0.78
CA ALA A 92 15.07 -13.36 -1.57
C ALA A 92 14.49 -14.80 -1.62
N SER A 93 13.62 -15.18 -0.69
CA SER A 93 12.99 -16.50 -0.63
C SER A 93 11.50 -16.49 -0.30
N ARG A 94 10.85 -15.30 -0.20
CA ARG A 94 9.45 -15.20 0.21
C ARG A 94 8.68 -14.16 -0.60
N ARG A 95 7.41 -14.47 -0.86
CA ARG A 95 6.43 -13.60 -1.50
C ARG A 95 5.24 -13.48 -0.57
N ASP A 96 5.42 -12.67 0.47
CA ASP A 96 4.38 -12.48 1.49
C ASP A 96 3.61 -11.18 1.20
N TRP A 97 2.28 -11.26 1.23
CA TRP A 97 1.40 -10.12 1.09
C TRP A 97 0.98 -9.59 2.45
N TYR A 98 0.92 -8.27 2.57
CA TYR A 98 0.54 -7.58 3.79
C TYR A 98 -0.46 -6.47 3.49
N LEU A 99 -1.46 -6.37 4.37
CA LEU A 99 -2.39 -5.26 4.45
C LEU A 99 -1.79 -4.19 5.34
N TYR A 100 -1.31 -3.10 4.73
CA TYR A 100 -0.64 -2.04 5.47
C TYR A 100 -1.63 -1.15 6.20
N ARG A 101 -2.60 -0.58 5.48
CA ARG A 101 -3.62 0.29 6.06
C ARG A 101 -4.88 0.33 5.21
N GLN A 102 -6.00 0.61 5.85
CA GLN A 102 -7.23 1.03 5.19
C GLN A 102 -7.19 2.55 4.99
N LEU A 103 -7.46 3.01 3.78
CA LEU A 103 -7.51 4.43 3.45
C LEU A 103 -8.92 4.96 3.64
N SER A 104 -9.03 6.21 4.13
CA SER A 104 -10.32 6.89 4.09
C SER A 104 -10.80 7.02 2.64
N PRO A 105 -12.11 6.92 2.40
CA PRO A 105 -12.66 7.19 1.08
C PRO A 105 -12.28 8.62 0.66
N PRO A 106 -12.12 8.88 -0.64
CA PRO A 106 -11.57 10.14 -1.17
C PRO A 106 -12.43 11.38 -0.87
N ASN A 107 -13.57 11.24 -0.18
CA ASN A 107 -14.54 12.31 -0.01
C ASN A 107 -14.93 12.63 1.46
N ALA A 108 -14.07 12.31 2.44
CA ALA A 108 -14.32 12.69 3.84
C ALA A 108 -14.03 14.17 4.16
N LYS A 109 -13.60 14.99 3.19
CA LYS A 109 -13.31 16.43 3.39
C LYS A 109 -13.70 17.28 2.17
N ARG A 110 -15.00 17.44 1.92
CA ARG A 110 -15.55 18.55 1.12
C ARG A 110 -16.90 19.07 1.62
N SER A 111 -17.29 18.74 2.84
CA SER A 111 -18.52 19.23 3.45
C SER A 111 -18.27 19.66 4.90
N LEU A 112 -17.61 20.81 5.07
CA LEU A 112 -17.67 21.57 6.32
C LEU A 112 -17.61 23.07 6.02
N GLY A 113 -18.78 23.64 5.75
CA GLY A 113 -19.15 25.02 6.06
C GLY A 113 -18.59 26.14 5.18
N ASP A 114 -19.32 26.49 4.11
CA ASP A 114 -19.60 27.90 3.80
C ASP A 114 -21.09 28.13 4.12
N PRO A 115 -21.46 28.72 5.26
CA PRO A 115 -22.71 29.45 5.38
C PRO A 115 -22.56 30.83 4.72
N ASP A 116 -23.60 31.21 3.97
CA ASP A 116 -23.89 32.50 3.31
C ASP A 116 -23.16 33.74 3.85
#